data_AF-A0A6I1NU66-F1
#
_entry.id   AF-A0A6I1NU66-F1
#
_cell.length_a   1.000
_cell.length_b   1.000
_cell.length_c   1.000
_cell.angle_alpha   90.00
_cell.angle_beta   90.00
_cell.angle_gamma   90.00
#
_symmetry.space_group_name_H-M   'P 1'
#
loop_
_entity.id
_entity.type
_entity.pdbx_description
1 polymer ?
#
loop_
_entity_poly.entity_id
_entity_poly.type
_entity_poly.pdbx_seq_one_letter_code
_entity_poly.pdbx_strand_id
1 'polypeptide(L)'
;LDPRECGSKVVEEAEQGAQIALVFGREDSGLTNEELQRCHFHVHIPSDPGFSSLNLGAAVQVLSYEVRMAWLAAQGQPTKIEKEEVASVKSAELATMDELERFYEHLEQTLVAIEFLDPEKPRHLMARLRRLYGRSSVSRAEMNILRG
;
A
#
# COMPACT_ATOMS: atom_id res chain seq x y z
N LEU A 1 13.18 5.79 -19.22
CA LEU A 1 12.32 5.95 -18.03
C LEU A 1 11.49 4.70 -17.87
N ASP A 2 11.24 4.28 -16.64
CA ASP A 2 10.13 3.37 -16.35
C ASP A 2 8.78 4.14 -16.36
N PRO A 3 7.62 3.44 -16.31
CA PRO A 3 6.31 4.07 -16.33
C PRO A 3 6.05 5.04 -15.17
N ARG A 4 6.58 4.77 -13.98
CA ARG A 4 6.38 5.58 -12.78
C ARG A 4 7.22 6.86 -12.81
N GLU A 5 8.47 6.73 -13.26
CA GLU A 5 9.34 7.87 -13.55
C GLU A 5 8.70 8.77 -14.63
N CYS A 6 8.14 8.18 -15.69
CA CYS A 6 7.40 8.91 -16.71
C CYS A 6 6.23 9.69 -16.11
N GLY A 7 5.39 9.05 -15.27
CA GLY A 7 4.27 9.71 -14.61
C GLY A 7 4.71 10.92 -13.78
N SER A 8 5.76 10.75 -12.97
CA SER A 8 6.31 11.83 -12.13
C SER A 8 6.86 12.99 -12.97
N LYS A 9 7.59 12.68 -14.05
CA LYS A 9 8.17 13.68 -14.94
C LYS A 9 7.11 14.48 -15.69
N VAL A 10 6.06 13.81 -16.18
CA VAL A 10 4.93 14.48 -16.86
C VAL A 10 4.27 15.52 -15.94
N VAL A 11 4.05 15.17 -14.67
CA VAL A 11 3.42 16.09 -13.70
C VAL A 11 4.35 17.25 -13.35
N GLU A 12 5.63 16.98 -13.10
CA GLU A 12 6.64 18.01 -12.81
C GLU A 12 6.73 19.07 -13.93
N GLU A 13 6.84 18.62 -15.18
CA GLU A 13 6.93 19.52 -16.34
C GLU A 13 5.61 20.28 -16.58
N ALA A 14 4.46 19.62 -16.35
CA ALA A 14 3.15 20.26 -16.47
C ALA A 14 2.96 21.39 -15.45
N GLU A 15 3.43 21.21 -14.23
CA GLU A 15 3.39 22.24 -13.17
C GLU A 15 4.27 23.45 -13.51
N GLN A 16 5.32 23.26 -14.31
CA GLN A 16 6.14 24.34 -14.87
C GLN A 16 5.52 25.01 -16.10
N GLY A 17 4.33 24.57 -16.53
CA GLY A 17 3.59 25.13 -17.66
C GLY A 17 4.03 24.58 -19.02
N ALA A 18 4.82 23.49 -19.06
CA ALA A 18 5.19 22.86 -20.31
C ALA A 18 4.00 22.14 -20.95
N GLN A 19 3.97 22.08 -22.29
CA GLN A 19 3.08 21.19 -23.03
C GLN A 19 3.77 19.84 -23.25
N ILE A 20 3.15 18.76 -22.79
CA ILE A 20 3.71 17.41 -22.86
C ILE A 20 2.92 16.56 -23.85
N ALA A 21 3.64 15.79 -24.67
CA ALA A 21 3.07 14.79 -25.55
C ALA A 21 3.62 13.39 -25.19
N LEU A 22 2.72 12.46 -24.90
CA LEU A 22 3.04 11.02 -24.86
C LEU A 22 2.73 10.45 -26.24
N VAL A 23 3.78 10.06 -26.96
CA VAL A 23 3.66 9.55 -28.34
C VAL A 23 3.70 8.03 -28.30
N PHE A 24 2.70 7.40 -28.92
CA PHE A 24 2.60 5.95 -29.02
C PHE A 24 2.74 5.52 -30.49
N GLY A 25 3.48 4.44 -30.70
CA GLY A 25 3.68 3.85 -32.01
C GLY A 25 2.49 3.05 -32.50
N ARG A 26 2.61 2.56 -33.74
CA ARG A 26 1.65 1.61 -34.30
C ARG A 26 1.71 0.28 -33.55
N GLU A 27 0.60 -0.44 -33.46
CA GLU A 27 0.53 -1.70 -32.72
C GLU A 27 1.43 -2.81 -33.30
N ASP A 28 1.60 -2.82 -34.63
CA ASP A 28 2.36 -3.83 -35.36
C ASP A 28 3.87 -3.53 -35.43
N SER A 29 4.25 -2.26 -35.39
CA SER A 29 5.59 -1.79 -35.80
C SER A 29 6.21 -0.77 -34.85
N GLY A 30 5.47 -0.32 -33.84
CA GLY A 30 5.94 0.66 -32.88
C GLY A 30 6.18 2.04 -33.52
N LEU A 31 7.11 2.78 -32.93
CA LEU A 31 7.63 4.03 -33.48
C LEU A 31 8.86 3.73 -34.33
N THR A 32 9.00 4.44 -35.44
CA THR A 32 10.23 4.44 -36.24
C THR A 32 11.38 5.09 -35.45
N ASN A 33 12.61 4.77 -35.84
CA ASN A 33 13.79 5.39 -35.23
C ASN A 33 13.79 6.93 -35.39
N GLU A 34 13.28 7.45 -36.51
CA GLU A 34 13.15 8.89 -36.75
C GLU A 34 12.14 9.53 -35.78
N GLU A 35 11.00 8.89 -35.53
CA GLU A 35 10.02 9.35 -34.55
C GLU A 35 10.57 9.28 -33.12
N LEU A 36 11.31 8.21 -32.78
CA LEU A 36 11.96 8.06 -31.48
C LEU A 36 13.00 9.17 -31.24
N GLN A 37 13.78 9.55 -32.26
CA GLN A 37 14.78 10.62 -32.14
C GLN A 37 14.18 12.00 -31.88
N ARG A 38 12.90 12.20 -32.18
CA ARG A 38 12.16 13.44 -31.88
C ARG A 38 11.62 13.49 -30.45
N CYS A 39 11.65 12.37 -29.73
CA CYS A 39 11.20 12.28 -28.35
C CYS A 39 12.35 12.58 -27.38
N HIS A 40 12.08 13.41 -26.37
CA HIS A 40 13.08 13.74 -25.33
C HIS A 40 13.39 12.57 -24.41
N PHE A 41 12.41 11.69 -24.18
CA PHE A 41 12.54 10.51 -23.34
C PHE A 41 11.89 9.31 -24.00
N HIS A 42 12.47 8.13 -23.76
CA HIS A 42 11.85 6.85 -24.10
C HIS A 42 11.40 6.15 -22.83
N VAL A 43 10.17 5.64 -22.87
CA VAL A 43 9.55 4.94 -21.75
C VAL A 43 9.43 3.47 -22.11
N HIS A 44 9.96 2.61 -21.26
CA HIS A 44 9.87 1.17 -21.43
C HIS A 44 8.99 0.60 -20.33
N ILE A 45 7.84 0.02 -20.69
CA ILE A 45 6.97 -0.69 -19.73
C ILE A 45 7.61 -2.05 -19.46
N PRO A 46 8.01 -2.37 -18.22
CA PRO A 46 8.54 -3.70 -17.91
C PRO A 46 7.49 -4.77 -18.23
N SER A 47 7.88 -5.72 -19.06
CA SER A 47 7.03 -6.78 -19.61
C SER A 47 7.79 -8.10 -19.60
N ASP A 48 7.11 -9.19 -19.95
CA ASP A 48 7.77 -10.49 -20.13
C ASP A 48 8.86 -10.39 -21.23
N PRO A 49 10.12 -10.82 -20.98
CA PRO A 49 11.17 -10.75 -22.00
C PRO A 49 10.94 -11.64 -23.23
N GLY A 50 10.17 -12.72 -23.08
CA GLY A 50 9.77 -13.61 -24.18
C GLY A 50 8.54 -13.12 -24.95
N PHE A 51 7.79 -12.15 -24.39
CA PHE A 51 6.67 -11.48 -25.05
C PHE A 51 6.57 -10.02 -24.58
N SER A 52 7.45 -9.18 -25.10
CA SER A 52 7.63 -7.81 -24.61
C SER A 52 6.73 -6.76 -25.27
N SER A 53 5.97 -7.14 -26.30
CA SER A 53 5.07 -6.23 -26.99
C SER A 53 3.71 -6.21 -26.32
N LEU A 54 3.37 -5.08 -25.70
CA LEU A 54 2.02 -4.83 -25.22
C LEU A 54 1.14 -4.37 -26.38
N ASN A 55 -0.13 -4.76 -26.35
CA ASN A 55 -1.16 -4.10 -27.16
C ASN A 55 -1.17 -2.59 -26.87
N LEU A 56 -1.42 -1.79 -27.91
CA LEU A 56 -1.40 -0.32 -27.83
C LEU A 56 -2.32 0.24 -26.72
N GLY A 57 -3.55 -0.27 -26.61
CA GLY A 57 -4.49 0.15 -25.56
C GLY A 57 -3.98 -0.15 -24.15
N ALA A 58 -3.31 -1.29 -23.96
CA ALA A 58 -2.69 -1.63 -22.68
C ALA A 58 -1.53 -0.69 -22.34
N ALA A 59 -0.68 -0.36 -23.31
CA ALA A 59 0.42 0.59 -23.13
C ALA A 59 -0.09 1.99 -22.76
N VAL A 60 -1.11 2.48 -23.47
CA VAL A 60 -1.78 3.76 -23.18
C VAL A 60 -2.39 3.76 -21.78
N GLN A 61 -3.06 2.67 -21.40
CA GLN A 61 -3.69 2.54 -20.08
C GLN A 61 -2.67 2.59 -18.94
N VAL A 62 -1.55 1.89 -19.07
CA VAL A 62 -0.48 1.86 -18.06
C VAL A 62 0.12 3.25 -17.87
N LEU A 63 0.52 3.93 -18.96
CA LEU A 63 1.12 5.26 -18.85
C LEU A 63 0.12 6.31 -18.34
N SER A 64 -1.13 6.26 -18.80
CA SER A 64 -2.18 7.17 -18.30
C SER A 64 -2.45 6.97 -16.82
N TYR A 65 -2.43 5.72 -16.36
CA TYR A 65 -2.59 5.39 -14.95
C TYR A 65 -1.42 5.90 -14.10
N GLU A 66 -0.18 5.69 -14.52
CA GLU A 66 0.99 6.21 -13.77
C GLU A 66 1.02 7.75 -13.74
N VAL A 67 0.61 8.43 -14.81
CA VAL A 67 0.42 9.90 -14.79
C VAL A 67 -0.67 10.30 -13.78
N ARG A 68 -1.81 9.61 -13.75
CA ARG A 68 -2.89 9.86 -12.78
C ARG A 68 -2.41 9.66 -11.34
N MET A 69 -1.63 8.62 -11.09
CA MET A 69 -1.09 8.29 -9.77
C MET A 69 -0.07 9.34 -9.30
N ALA A 70 0.82 9.78 -10.18
CA ALA A 70 1.74 10.88 -9.90
C ALA A 70 0.97 12.18 -9.60
N TRP A 71 -0.07 12.49 -10.38
CA TRP A 71 -0.89 13.68 -10.16
C TRP A 71 -1.64 13.62 -8.82
N LEU A 72 -2.22 12.47 -8.46
CA LEU A 72 -2.85 12.27 -7.15
C LEU A 72 -1.86 12.52 -6.01
N ALA A 73 -0.66 11.96 -6.11
CA ALA A 73 0.38 12.12 -5.10
C ALA A 73 0.81 13.60 -4.95
N ALA A 74 0.99 14.32 -6.07
CA ALA A 74 1.33 15.73 -6.06
C ALA A 74 0.23 16.60 -5.41
N GLN A 75 -1.03 16.23 -5.61
CA GLN A 75 -2.19 16.91 -5.01
C GLN A 75 -2.51 16.46 -3.56
N GLY A 76 -1.70 15.55 -2.99
CA GLY A 76 -1.98 14.96 -1.67
C GLY A 76 -3.31 14.18 -1.62
N GLN A 77 -3.83 13.75 -2.77
CA GLN A 77 -5.08 13.01 -2.85
C GLN A 77 -4.87 11.52 -2.60
N PRO A 78 -5.84 10.84 -1.96
CA PRO A 78 -5.73 9.42 -1.69
C PRO A 78 -5.70 8.62 -3.01
N THR A 79 -4.70 7.77 -3.15
CA THR A 79 -4.55 6.84 -4.29
C THR A 79 -5.26 5.52 -4.09
N LYS A 80 -5.72 5.27 -2.85
CA LYS A 80 -6.55 4.13 -2.49
C LYS A 80 -7.93 4.67 -2.19
N ILE A 81 -8.93 4.11 -2.86
CA ILE A 81 -10.28 4.15 -2.32
C ILE A 81 -10.17 3.34 -1.03
N GLU A 82 -10.26 4.01 0.11
CA GLU A 82 -10.48 3.30 1.36
C GLU A 82 -11.76 2.51 1.16
N LYS A 83 -11.64 1.20 0.91
CA LYS A 83 -12.80 0.31 0.97
C LYS A 83 -13.46 0.65 2.30
N GLU A 84 -14.75 0.93 2.27
CA GLU A 84 -15.58 0.84 3.46
C GLU A 84 -15.58 -0.63 3.90
N GLU A 85 -14.44 -1.13 4.37
CA GLU A 85 -14.36 -2.36 5.16
C GLU A 85 -15.00 -2.02 6.48
N VAL A 86 -16.34 -2.03 6.47
CA VAL A 86 -17.21 -1.77 7.61
C VAL A 86 -16.96 -0.39 8.23
N ALA A 87 -17.97 0.46 8.16
CA ALA A 87 -18.00 1.80 8.76
C ALA A 87 -17.91 1.81 10.32
N SER A 88 -16.98 1.07 10.94
CA SER A 88 -16.75 1.05 12.39
C SER A 88 -15.29 1.11 12.85
N VAL A 89 -14.27 1.07 11.97
CA VAL A 89 -12.85 1.07 12.41
C VAL A 89 -12.09 2.37 12.12
N LYS A 90 -12.61 3.28 11.26
CA LYS A 90 -11.95 4.58 10.97
C LYS A 90 -11.90 5.56 12.16
N SER A 91 -12.46 5.18 13.31
CA SER A 91 -12.32 5.88 14.59
C SER A 91 -12.00 4.93 15.76
N ALA A 92 -11.48 3.74 15.47
CA ALA A 92 -11.08 2.83 16.53
C ALA A 92 -9.67 3.24 16.96
N GLU A 93 -9.58 4.22 17.87
CA GLU A 93 -8.35 4.58 18.57
C GLU A 93 -7.58 3.30 18.90
N LEU A 94 -6.32 3.20 18.49
CA LEU A 94 -5.52 2.03 18.83
C LEU A 94 -5.43 1.93 20.35
N ALA A 95 -5.46 0.70 20.87
CA ALA A 95 -5.20 0.49 22.27
C ALA A 95 -3.81 1.04 22.61
N THR A 96 -3.75 1.86 23.65
CA THR A 96 -2.47 2.37 24.16
C THR A 96 -1.62 1.22 24.71
N MET A 97 -0.31 1.43 24.81
CA MET A 97 0.58 0.44 25.44
C MET A 97 0.13 0.15 26.89
N ASP A 98 -0.34 1.15 27.61
CA ASP A 98 -0.87 0.97 28.97
C ASP A 98 -2.14 0.10 29.00
N GLU A 99 -3.03 0.23 28.02
CA GLU A 99 -4.21 -0.62 27.90
C GLU A 99 -3.85 -2.05 27.53
N LEU A 100 -2.84 -2.26 26.68
CA LEU A 100 -2.29 -3.57 26.36
C LEU A 100 -1.65 -4.24 27.57
N GLU A 101 -0.86 -3.52 28.37
CA GLU A 101 -0.25 -4.06 29.59
C GLU A 101 -1.31 -4.49 30.62
N ARG A 102 -2.33 -3.65 30.84
CA ARG A 102 -3.47 -4.00 31.71
C ARG A 102 -4.24 -5.21 31.19
N PHE A 103 -4.35 -5.36 29.87
CA PHE A 103 -4.92 -6.56 29.27
C PHE A 103 -4.05 -7.79 29.52
N TYR A 104 -2.72 -7.70 29.38
CA TYR A 104 -1.82 -8.82 29.64
C TYR A 104 -1.88 -9.28 31.10
N GLU A 105 -1.92 -8.35 32.04
CA GLU A 105 -2.11 -8.65 33.47
C GLU A 105 -3.43 -9.37 33.72
N HIS A 106 -4.54 -8.84 33.17
CA HIS A 106 -5.86 -9.47 33.32
C HIS A 106 -5.93 -10.86 32.67
N LEU A 107 -5.33 -11.01 31.48
CA LEU A 107 -5.25 -12.26 30.77
C LEU A 107 -4.45 -13.30 31.56
N GLU A 108 -3.31 -12.93 32.12
CA GLU A 108 -2.50 -13.81 32.96
C GLU A 108 -3.27 -14.30 34.18
N GLN A 109 -3.91 -13.38 34.92
CA GLN A 109 -4.74 -13.73 36.07
C GLN A 109 -5.87 -14.69 35.70
N THR A 110 -6.54 -14.44 34.57
CA THR A 110 -7.61 -15.29 34.05
C THR A 110 -7.08 -16.69 33.72
N LEU A 111 -5.94 -16.78 33.02
CA LEU A 111 -5.33 -18.05 32.63
C LEU A 111 -4.88 -18.87 33.85
N VAL A 112 -4.41 -18.22 34.92
CA VAL A 112 -4.12 -18.88 36.19
C VAL A 112 -5.41 -19.35 36.87
N ALA A 113 -6.44 -18.51 36.93
CA ALA A 113 -7.70 -18.82 37.60
C ALA A 113 -8.45 -20.01 36.97
N ILE A 114 -8.33 -20.19 35.65
CA ILE A 114 -8.90 -21.34 34.94
C ILE A 114 -7.93 -22.54 34.86
N GLU A 115 -6.82 -22.50 35.60
CA GLU A 115 -5.80 -23.56 35.66
C GLU A 115 -5.11 -23.88 34.32
N PHE A 116 -5.21 -22.99 33.33
CA PHE A 116 -4.51 -23.12 32.04
C PHE A 116 -3.02 -22.74 32.15
N LEU A 117 -2.71 -21.75 32.99
CA LEU A 117 -1.38 -21.29 33.27
C LEU A 117 -0.99 -21.65 34.71
N ASP A 118 0.03 -22.50 34.86
CA ASP A 118 0.68 -22.75 36.15
C ASP A 118 1.70 -21.62 36.42
N PRO A 119 1.51 -20.79 37.46
CA PRO A 119 2.42 -19.68 37.76
C PRO A 119 3.81 -20.15 38.22
N GLU A 120 3.95 -21.38 38.72
CA GLU A 120 5.26 -21.96 39.03
C GLU A 120 5.98 -22.50 37.79
N LYS A 121 5.22 -22.76 36.70
CA LYS A 121 5.75 -23.28 35.42
C LYS A 121 5.16 -22.56 34.20
N PRO A 122 5.33 -21.22 34.08
CA PRO A 122 4.63 -20.42 33.08
C PRO A 122 5.13 -20.61 31.64
N ARG A 123 6.30 -21.26 31.48
CA ARG A 123 6.99 -21.47 30.19
C ARG A 123 7.11 -20.15 29.42
N HIS A 124 6.76 -20.13 28.13
CA HIS A 124 6.82 -18.95 27.25
C HIS A 124 5.43 -18.48 26.81
N LEU A 125 4.36 -18.89 27.50
CA LEU A 125 2.99 -18.63 27.06
C LEU A 125 2.70 -17.13 26.99
N MET A 126 2.94 -16.39 28.08
CA MET A 126 2.69 -14.94 28.13
C MET A 126 3.56 -14.18 27.12
N ALA A 127 4.81 -14.57 26.90
CA ALA A 127 5.66 -13.97 25.88
C ALA A 127 5.10 -14.18 24.45
N ARG A 128 4.52 -15.35 24.17
CA ARG A 128 3.86 -15.63 22.87
C ARG A 128 2.57 -14.84 22.71
N LEU A 129 1.77 -14.70 23.77
CA LEU A 129 0.53 -13.91 23.75
C LEU A 129 0.82 -12.41 23.58
N ARG A 130 1.81 -11.87 24.29
CA ARG A 130 2.30 -10.49 24.10
C ARG A 130 2.74 -10.24 22.66
N ARG A 131 3.48 -11.18 22.05
CA ARG A 131 3.86 -11.08 20.63
C ARG A 131 2.66 -11.20 19.68
N LEU A 132 1.67 -12.01 20.00
CA LEU A 132 0.46 -12.18 19.18
C LEU A 132 -0.36 -10.89 19.16
N TYR A 133 -0.68 -10.31 20.31
CA TYR A 133 -1.52 -9.12 20.38
C TYR A 133 -0.75 -7.84 20.05
N GLY A 134 0.53 -7.75 20.43
CA GLY A 134 1.37 -6.57 20.17
C GLY A 134 1.64 -6.30 18.68
N ARG A 135 1.44 -7.27 17.79
CA ARG A 135 1.56 -7.07 16.33
C ARG A 135 0.21 -6.90 15.61
N SER A 136 -0.91 -7.02 16.34
CA SER A 136 -2.25 -7.15 15.74
C SER A 136 -2.99 -5.81 15.58
N SER A 137 -2.34 -4.66 15.81
CA SER A 137 -2.95 -3.32 15.72
C SER A 137 -4.34 -3.25 16.36
N VAL A 138 -4.47 -3.81 17.58
CA VAL A 138 -5.75 -3.95 18.27
C VAL A 138 -6.31 -2.57 18.62
N SER A 139 -7.55 -2.33 18.24
CA SER A 139 -8.27 -1.11 18.60
C SER A 139 -8.74 -1.14 20.05
N ARG A 140 -9.03 0.04 20.60
CA ARG A 140 -9.58 0.22 21.95
C ARG A 140 -10.94 -0.46 22.10
N ALA A 141 -11.76 -0.48 21.04
CA ALA A 141 -13.04 -1.19 21.03
C ALA A 141 -12.85 -2.71 21.13
N GLU A 142 -11.93 -3.29 20.35
CA GLU A 142 -11.56 -4.70 20.45
C GLU A 142 -10.95 -5.01 21.83
N MET A 143 -10.15 -4.09 22.38
CA MET A 143 -9.57 -4.25 23.71
C MET A 143 -10.63 -4.28 24.81
N ASN A 144 -11.68 -3.47 24.69
CA ASN A 144 -12.82 -3.50 25.61
C ASN A 144 -13.59 -4.83 25.51
N ILE A 145 -13.72 -5.39 24.31
CA ILE A 145 -14.32 -6.72 24.11
C ILE A 145 -13.44 -7.81 24.72
N LEU A 146 -12.12 -7.75 24.53
CA LEU A 146 -11.18 -8.74 25.08
C LEU A 146 -11.08 -8.71 26.60
N ARG A 147 -11.33 -7.54 27.22
CA ARG A 147 -11.25 -7.35 28.68
C ARG A 147 -12.59 -7.47 29.40
N GLY A 148 -13.72 -7.45 28.67
CA GLY A 148 -15.07 -7.61 29.21
C GLY A 148 -15.43 -9.08 29.39
#